data_AF-A0A8K0HX84-F1
#
_entry.id   AF-A0A8K0HX84-F1
#
_cell.length_a   1.000
_cell.length_b   1.000
_cell.length_c   1.000
_cell.angle_alpha   90.00
_cell.angle_beta   90.00
_cell.angle_gamma   90.00
#
_symmetry.space_group_name_H-M   'P 1'
#
loop_
_entity.id
_entity.type
_entity.pdbx_description
1 polymer ?
#
loop_
_entity_poly.entity_id
_entity_poly.type
_entity_poly.pdbx_seq_one_letter_code
_entity_poly.pdbx_strand_id
1 'polypeptide(L)'
;MGSSPATVSLLKLNDLRNNVPRKKKKRKGRGIGSGRGKTAGRGHKGQKARGTMKFGFEGGQTPLRRRLPRRGFKNPFSLTFQPVGLGKIAKLINAGKIDSSELITMKTLKVETGAIGKQIKDGVRLMGRGAEHIKWPIHLEVSRVTARAKAAVEAAGGSVRKVYYNKLGFRALLKPEWFAKKGRLLPRPARPPPKQRDKVDSIGRLPAPTKPIPFTVEERAVAGAPV
;
A
#
# COMPACT_ATOMS: atom_id res chain seq x y z
N MET A 1 -29.65 -43.54 -5.24
CA MET A 1 -28.60 -43.41 -6.28
C MET A 1 -29.30 -42.97 -7.56
N GLY A 2 -28.84 -41.89 -8.18
CA GLY A 2 -29.47 -41.32 -9.37
C GLY A 2 -29.01 -39.89 -9.57
N SER A 3 -27.76 -39.72 -10.01
CA SER A 3 -27.30 -38.43 -10.53
C SER A 3 -28.02 -38.19 -11.85
N SER A 4 -29.00 -37.27 -11.85
CA SER A 4 -29.66 -36.83 -13.09
C SER A 4 -28.59 -36.29 -14.05
N PRO A 5 -28.55 -36.74 -15.32
CA PRO A 5 -27.57 -36.26 -16.28
C PRO A 5 -27.75 -34.75 -16.45
N ALA A 6 -26.64 -34.01 -16.49
CA ALA A 6 -26.65 -32.58 -16.71
C ALA A 6 -27.28 -32.28 -18.08
N THR A 7 -28.56 -31.91 -18.08
CA THR A 7 -29.24 -31.42 -19.28
C THR A 7 -28.51 -30.15 -19.72
N VAL A 8 -27.83 -30.22 -20.87
CA VAL A 8 -27.19 -29.05 -21.49
C VAL A 8 -28.32 -28.17 -22.03
N SER A 9 -28.91 -27.34 -21.18
CA SER A 9 -29.89 -26.35 -21.56
C SER A 9 -29.17 -25.15 -22.17
N LEU A 10 -29.57 -24.76 -23.38
CA LEU A 10 -29.28 -23.43 -23.94
C LEU A 10 -29.58 -22.37 -22.87
N LEU A 11 -28.66 -21.43 -22.63
CA LEU A 11 -28.78 -20.38 -21.61
C LEU A 11 -30.13 -19.65 -21.76
N LYS A 12 -31.06 -19.95 -20.86
CA LYS A 12 -32.38 -19.32 -20.76
C LYS A 12 -32.41 -18.41 -19.54
N LEU A 13 -33.03 -17.23 -19.68
CA LEU A 13 -33.08 -16.20 -18.62
C LEU A 13 -33.64 -16.74 -17.28
N ASN A 14 -34.55 -17.70 -17.34
CA ASN A 14 -35.22 -18.27 -16.16
C ASN A 14 -34.38 -19.34 -15.44
N ASP A 15 -33.30 -19.83 -16.04
CA ASP A 15 -32.47 -20.92 -15.48
C ASP A 15 -31.12 -20.41 -14.92
N LEU A 16 -30.98 -19.09 -14.79
CA LEU A 16 -29.79 -18.48 -14.20
C LEU A 16 -29.77 -18.69 -12.68
N ARG A 17 -28.75 -19.39 -12.19
CA ARG A 17 -28.52 -19.62 -10.75
C ARG A 17 -27.07 -19.32 -10.41
N ASN A 18 -26.84 -18.85 -9.18
CA ASN A 18 -25.48 -18.71 -8.66
C ASN A 18 -24.86 -20.09 -8.39
N ASN A 19 -23.54 -20.19 -8.53
CA ASN A 19 -22.78 -21.42 -8.21
C ASN A 19 -23.03 -21.91 -6.77
N VAL A 20 -23.21 -20.98 -5.83
CA VAL A 20 -23.59 -21.29 -4.44
C VAL A 20 -24.99 -20.75 -4.15
N PRO A 21 -25.88 -21.54 -3.53
CA PRO A 21 -27.22 -21.09 -3.18
C PRO A 21 -27.17 -19.94 -2.17
N ARG A 22 -28.01 -18.92 -2.39
CA ARG A 22 -28.10 -17.78 -1.47
C ARG A 22 -28.63 -18.23 -0.10
N LYS A 23 -27.88 -17.92 0.96
CA LYS A 23 -28.36 -18.15 2.35
C LYS A 23 -29.59 -17.28 2.63
N LYS A 24 -30.74 -17.91 2.90
CA LYS A 24 -32.00 -17.23 3.25
C LYS A 24 -31.85 -16.52 4.61
N LYS A 25 -32.45 -15.33 4.75
CA LYS A 25 -32.45 -14.59 6.03
C LYS A 25 -33.24 -15.39 7.08
N LYS A 26 -32.71 -15.47 8.31
CA LYS A 26 -33.43 -16.09 9.43
C LYS A 26 -34.59 -15.17 9.87
N ARG A 27 -35.82 -15.53 9.53
CA ARG A 27 -37.04 -14.80 9.95
C ARG A 27 -37.37 -15.18 11.39
N LYS A 28 -37.30 -14.22 12.31
CA LYS A 28 -37.58 -14.42 13.74
C LYS A 28 -39.07 -14.23 14.02
N GLY A 29 -39.60 -14.89 15.06
CA GLY A 29 -41.00 -14.73 15.49
C GLY A 29 -42.04 -15.40 14.58
N ARG A 30 -41.65 -16.44 13.82
CA ARG A 30 -42.53 -17.12 12.85
C ARG A 30 -42.76 -18.59 13.23
N GLY A 31 -43.43 -18.81 14.36
CA GLY A 31 -43.84 -20.15 14.83
C GLY A 31 -42.73 -21.00 15.45
N ILE A 32 -43.13 -22.11 16.09
CA ILE A 32 -42.25 -23.00 16.87
C ILE A 32 -41.26 -23.75 15.96
N GLY A 33 -41.72 -24.26 14.81
CA GLY A 33 -40.88 -24.99 13.85
C GLY A 33 -39.71 -24.19 13.27
N SER A 34 -39.72 -22.86 13.38
CA SER A 34 -38.60 -22.00 12.96
C SER A 34 -37.40 -22.01 13.91
N GLY A 35 -37.54 -22.62 15.10
CA GLY A 35 -36.53 -22.62 16.17
C GLY A 35 -36.28 -21.26 16.84
N ARG A 36 -36.86 -20.17 16.32
CA ARG A 36 -36.76 -18.80 16.88
C ARG A 36 -38.13 -18.12 16.93
N GLY A 37 -39.16 -18.89 17.29
CA GLY A 37 -40.55 -18.43 17.43
C GLY A 37 -40.75 -17.59 18.69
N LYS A 38 -41.00 -18.25 19.82
CA LYS A 38 -41.50 -17.64 21.07
C LYS A 38 -40.73 -16.41 21.55
N THR A 39 -39.40 -16.43 21.52
CA THR A 39 -38.56 -15.33 22.05
C THR A 39 -37.76 -14.60 20.99
N ALA A 40 -37.94 -14.93 19.70
CA ALA A 40 -37.12 -14.40 18.60
C ALA A 40 -35.58 -14.53 18.81
N GLY A 41 -35.14 -15.42 19.72
CA GLY A 41 -33.73 -15.56 20.11
C GLY A 41 -33.20 -14.45 21.01
N ARG A 42 -34.07 -13.70 21.71
CA ARG A 42 -33.70 -12.65 22.67
C ARG A 42 -33.66 -13.13 24.13
N GLY A 43 -34.10 -14.36 24.40
CA GLY A 43 -34.27 -14.89 25.75
C GLY A 43 -35.58 -14.47 26.41
N HIS A 44 -35.69 -14.64 27.73
CA HIS A 44 -36.89 -14.33 28.52
C HIS A 44 -36.85 -12.90 29.09
N LYS A 45 -37.51 -12.66 30.23
CA LYS A 45 -37.81 -11.34 30.81
C LYS A 45 -36.57 -10.59 31.35
N GLY A 46 -35.60 -10.28 30.49
CA GLY A 46 -34.42 -9.47 30.81
C GLY A 46 -34.33 -8.17 30.01
N GLN A 47 -33.42 -7.27 30.41
CA GLN A 47 -33.25 -5.96 29.76
C GLN A 47 -32.96 -6.09 28.25
N LYS A 48 -32.10 -7.04 27.83
CA LYS A 48 -31.76 -7.30 26.41
C LYS A 48 -32.93 -7.87 25.59
N ALA A 49 -33.99 -8.35 26.22
CA ALA A 49 -35.17 -8.82 25.51
C ALA A 49 -36.07 -7.66 25.07
N ARG A 50 -36.18 -6.64 25.92
CA ARG A 50 -37.07 -5.47 25.75
C ARG A 50 -36.35 -4.24 25.19
N GLY A 51 -35.07 -4.05 25.53
CA GLY A 51 -34.28 -2.89 25.17
C GLY A 51 -32.84 -3.22 24.75
N THR A 52 -32.03 -2.18 24.59
CA THR A 52 -30.63 -2.27 24.19
C THR A 52 -29.72 -1.78 25.32
N MET A 53 -28.48 -2.26 25.32
CA MET A 53 -27.44 -1.79 26.21
C MET A 53 -26.29 -1.24 25.38
N LYS A 54 -25.60 -0.21 25.91
CA LYS A 54 -24.40 0.33 25.27
C LYS A 54 -23.37 -0.78 25.14
N PHE A 55 -22.81 -0.93 23.94
CA PHE A 55 -21.72 -1.86 23.69
C PHE A 55 -20.52 -1.47 24.57
N GLY A 56 -20.00 -2.44 25.33
CA GLY A 56 -18.91 -2.21 26.30
C GLY A 56 -19.35 -1.79 27.71
N PHE A 57 -20.62 -1.96 28.10
CA PHE A 57 -21.04 -1.81 29.50
C PHE A 57 -20.73 -3.07 30.32
N GLU A 58 -20.03 -2.89 31.44
CA GLU A 58 -19.49 -3.96 32.31
C GLU A 58 -20.30 -4.10 33.62
N GLY A 59 -21.62 -3.86 33.59
CA GLY A 59 -22.49 -4.14 34.75
C GLY A 59 -22.40 -3.14 35.90
N GLY A 60 -21.81 -1.96 35.70
CA GLY A 60 -21.56 -0.96 36.75
C GLY A 60 -20.12 -0.95 37.25
N GLN A 61 -19.31 -1.95 36.90
CA GLN A 61 -17.87 -1.94 37.16
C GLN A 61 -17.18 -0.81 36.38
N THR A 62 -16.05 -0.29 36.88
CA THR A 62 -15.24 0.71 36.17
C THR A 62 -14.83 0.17 34.80
N PRO A 63 -15.21 0.77 33.66
CA PRO A 63 -14.96 0.15 32.35
C PRO A 63 -13.46 -0.01 32.04
N LEU A 64 -13.08 -1.04 31.28
CA LEU A 64 -11.68 -1.31 30.91
C LEU A 64 -10.95 -0.09 30.34
N ARG A 65 -11.63 0.70 29.50
CA ARG A 65 -11.10 1.95 28.91
C ARG A 65 -10.74 3.04 29.91
N ARG A 66 -11.24 2.95 31.15
CA ARG A 66 -10.89 3.83 32.28
C ARG A 66 -9.85 3.21 33.20
N ARG A 67 -9.81 1.87 33.31
CA ARG A 67 -8.81 1.16 34.11
C ARG A 67 -7.41 1.22 33.49
N LEU A 68 -7.32 1.08 32.17
CA LEU A 68 -6.05 1.13 31.46
C LEU A 68 -5.57 2.57 31.26
N PRO A 69 -4.29 2.87 31.52
CA PRO A 69 -3.75 4.20 31.28
C PRO A 69 -3.70 4.51 29.77
N ARG A 70 -3.88 5.78 29.42
CA ARG A 70 -3.63 6.25 28.06
C ARG A 70 -2.12 6.32 27.84
N ARG A 71 -1.61 5.69 26.77
CA ARG A 71 -0.18 5.63 26.49
C ARG A 71 0.18 6.41 25.22
N GLY A 72 1.19 7.24 25.34
CA GLY A 72 1.82 7.96 24.23
C GLY A 72 0.95 9.05 23.59
N PHE A 73 1.39 9.51 22.43
CA PHE A 73 0.69 10.49 21.60
C PHE A 73 0.79 10.08 20.12
N LYS A 74 -0.12 10.59 19.29
CA LYS A 74 -0.07 10.39 17.84
C LYS A 74 0.67 11.57 17.21
N ASN A 75 1.84 11.33 16.63
CA ASN A 75 2.62 12.37 15.96
C ASN A 75 1.92 12.84 14.65
N PRO A 76 1.48 14.11 14.53
CA PRO A 76 0.83 14.61 13.32
C PRO A 76 1.81 14.83 12.16
N PHE A 77 3.11 14.95 12.44
CA PHE A 77 4.17 15.18 11.47
C PHE A 77 4.83 13.87 11.00
N SER A 78 4.27 12.71 11.35
CA SER A 78 4.81 11.42 10.93
C SER A 78 4.73 11.26 9.41
N LEU A 79 5.86 10.94 8.78
CA LEU A 79 5.91 10.63 7.35
C LEU A 79 5.70 9.13 7.13
N THR A 80 4.78 8.80 6.23
CA THR A 80 4.39 7.43 5.90
C THR A 80 4.82 7.08 4.47
N PHE A 81 5.90 6.30 4.38
CA PHE A 81 6.43 5.80 3.11
C PHE A 81 5.79 4.45 2.77
N GLN A 82 5.46 4.24 1.50
CA GLN A 82 4.96 2.96 1.03
C GLN A 82 6.11 1.98 0.82
N PRO A 83 6.10 0.80 1.45
CA PRO A 83 7.17 -0.17 1.31
C PRO A 83 7.09 -0.92 -0.04
N VAL A 84 8.22 -1.10 -0.71
CA VAL A 84 8.36 -1.98 -1.88
C VAL A 84 9.52 -2.93 -1.66
N GLY A 85 9.28 -4.22 -1.90
CA GLY A 85 10.31 -5.25 -1.81
C GLY A 85 11.06 -5.44 -3.12
N LEU A 86 12.37 -5.69 -3.04
CA LEU A 86 13.24 -6.01 -4.19
C LEU A 86 12.72 -7.18 -5.04
N GLY A 87 12.20 -8.25 -4.42
CA GLY A 87 11.64 -9.39 -5.15
C GLY A 87 10.41 -9.03 -5.99
N LYS A 88 9.66 -7.99 -5.61
CA LYS A 88 8.54 -7.50 -6.44
C LYS A 88 9.04 -6.77 -7.69
N ILE A 89 10.12 -6.00 -7.55
CA ILE A 89 10.77 -5.32 -8.67
C ILE A 89 11.36 -6.37 -9.63
N ALA A 90 12.06 -7.37 -9.11
CA ALA A 90 12.61 -8.46 -9.92
C ALA A 90 11.53 -9.20 -10.73
N LYS A 91 10.37 -9.48 -10.13
CA LYS A 91 9.21 -10.07 -10.84
C LYS A 91 8.69 -9.20 -11.97
N LEU A 92 8.70 -7.87 -11.80
CA LEU A 92 8.21 -6.94 -12.82
C LEU A 92 9.20 -6.79 -13.97
N ILE A 93 10.50 -6.85 -13.70
CA ILE A 93 11.54 -6.88 -14.73
C ILE A 93 11.44 -8.18 -15.54
N ASN A 94 11.34 -9.33 -14.87
CA ASN A 94 11.14 -10.62 -15.56
C ASN A 94 9.88 -10.66 -16.42
N ALA A 95 8.84 -9.91 -16.06
CA ALA A 95 7.61 -9.80 -16.82
C ALA A 95 7.68 -8.77 -17.97
N GLY A 96 8.84 -8.14 -18.21
CA GLY A 96 9.04 -7.13 -19.25
C GLY A 96 8.28 -5.83 -19.00
N LYS A 97 7.87 -5.55 -17.76
CA LYS A 97 7.15 -4.30 -17.40
C LYS A 97 8.06 -3.18 -16.94
N ILE A 98 9.31 -3.51 -16.63
CA ILE A 98 10.34 -2.58 -16.19
C ILE A 98 11.61 -2.91 -16.95
N ASP A 99 12.18 -1.89 -17.58
CA ASP A 99 13.50 -1.98 -18.19
C ASP A 99 14.57 -1.73 -17.13
N SER A 100 15.51 -2.66 -16.99
CA SER A 100 16.59 -2.55 -16.00
C SER A 100 17.63 -1.49 -16.35
N SER A 101 17.75 -1.15 -17.64
CA SER A 101 18.69 -0.16 -18.15
C SER A 101 18.28 1.28 -17.86
N GLU A 102 16.98 1.51 -17.63
CA GLU A 102 16.45 2.84 -17.30
C GLU A 102 16.42 3.08 -15.79
N LEU A 103 16.29 4.36 -15.42
CA LEU A 103 16.14 4.75 -14.03
C LEU A 103 14.75 4.39 -13.50
N ILE A 104 14.72 3.49 -12.51
CA ILE A 104 13.49 3.13 -11.83
C ILE A 104 13.16 4.20 -10.79
N THR A 105 12.23 5.09 -11.13
CA THR A 105 11.73 6.13 -10.24
C THR A 105 10.43 5.73 -9.55
N MET A 106 10.00 6.53 -8.57
CA MET A 106 8.70 6.34 -7.91
C MET A 106 7.50 6.50 -8.86
N LYS A 107 7.67 7.18 -10.01
CA LYS A 107 6.64 7.26 -11.07
C LYS A 107 6.51 5.91 -11.76
N THR A 108 7.63 5.34 -12.21
CA THR A 108 7.75 4.03 -12.86
C THR A 108 7.10 2.93 -11.97
N LEU A 109 7.42 2.93 -10.67
CA LEU A 109 6.89 1.98 -9.69
C LEU A 109 5.37 2.10 -9.42
N LYS A 110 4.75 3.24 -9.72
CA LYS A 110 3.33 3.47 -9.41
C LYS A 110 2.45 3.48 -10.64
N VAL A 111 2.81 4.31 -11.61
CA VAL A 111 1.97 4.67 -12.76
C VAL A 111 2.11 3.62 -13.86
N GLU A 112 3.34 3.26 -14.21
CA GLU A 112 3.62 2.41 -15.35
C GLU A 112 3.47 0.93 -14.99
N THR A 113 3.98 0.53 -13.82
CA THR A 113 4.08 -0.89 -13.44
C THR A 113 3.00 -1.37 -12.49
N GLY A 114 2.34 -0.45 -11.78
CA GLY A 114 1.41 -0.79 -10.70
C GLY A 114 2.06 -1.53 -9.52
N ALA A 115 3.39 -1.45 -9.35
CA ALA A 115 4.08 -2.08 -8.22
C ALA A 115 3.52 -1.60 -6.87
N ILE A 116 3.04 -0.35 -6.81
CA ILE A 116 2.31 0.20 -5.67
C ILE A 116 0.91 0.59 -6.10
N GLY A 117 -0.08 -0.25 -5.79
CA GLY A 117 -1.49 0.03 -6.11
C GLY A 117 -2.17 1.07 -5.21
N LYS A 118 -1.58 1.41 -4.05
CA LYS A 118 -2.13 2.39 -3.12
C LYS A 118 -1.66 3.81 -3.42
N GLN A 119 -2.43 4.80 -2.96
CA GLN A 119 -1.98 6.19 -3.02
C GLN A 119 -0.73 6.39 -2.15
N ILE A 120 0.38 6.70 -2.82
CA ILE A 120 1.60 7.14 -2.16
C ILE A 120 1.40 8.56 -1.63
N LYS A 121 1.61 8.75 -0.32
CA LYS A 121 1.50 10.05 0.36
C LYS A 121 2.83 10.78 0.40
N ASP A 122 3.79 10.22 1.16
CA ASP A 122 5.07 10.90 1.44
C ASP A 122 6.26 10.28 0.68
N GLY A 123 6.05 9.19 -0.06
CA GLY A 123 7.05 8.58 -0.93
C GLY A 123 7.16 7.06 -0.79
N VAL A 124 8.26 6.49 -1.29
CA VAL A 124 8.51 5.03 -1.33
C VAL A 124 9.72 4.66 -0.48
N ARG A 125 9.59 3.55 0.26
CA ARG A 125 10.69 2.92 1.00
C ARG A 125 11.06 1.58 0.37
N LEU A 126 12.32 1.42 -0.01
CA LEU A 126 12.85 0.18 -0.57
C LEU A 126 13.26 -0.80 0.55
N MET A 127 12.77 -2.04 0.45
CA MET A 127 12.98 -3.11 1.42
C MET A 127 13.67 -4.33 0.78
N GLY A 128 14.58 -4.97 1.52
CA GLY A 128 15.41 -6.07 1.02
C GLY A 128 14.70 -7.43 0.89
N ARG A 129 13.36 -7.49 0.94
CA ARG A 129 12.63 -8.75 0.82
C ARG A 129 12.72 -9.26 -0.62
N GLY A 130 13.24 -10.48 -0.81
CA GLY A 130 13.44 -11.09 -2.13
C GLY A 130 14.62 -10.52 -2.90
N ALA A 131 15.67 -10.07 -2.19
CA ALA A 131 16.91 -9.56 -2.78
C ALA A 131 17.63 -10.58 -3.67
N GLU A 132 17.54 -11.87 -3.35
CA GLU A 132 18.17 -12.98 -4.07
C GLU A 132 17.75 -13.12 -5.54
N HIS A 133 16.61 -12.52 -5.92
CA HIS A 133 16.10 -12.61 -7.29
C HIS A 133 16.58 -11.47 -8.20
N ILE A 134 17.39 -10.54 -7.69
CA ILE A 134 18.01 -9.48 -8.50
C ILE A 134 19.28 -10.03 -9.12
N LYS A 135 19.29 -10.08 -10.46
CA LYS A 135 20.43 -10.55 -11.25
C LYS A 135 21.07 -9.46 -12.10
N TRP A 136 20.37 -8.35 -12.30
CA TRP A 136 20.77 -7.25 -13.19
C TRP A 136 21.20 -6.04 -12.36
N PRO A 137 22.10 -5.19 -12.89
CA PRO A 137 22.37 -3.89 -12.29
C PRO A 137 21.12 -3.03 -12.42
N ILE A 138 20.56 -2.59 -11.29
CA ILE A 138 19.35 -1.78 -11.25
C ILE A 138 19.67 -0.43 -10.64
N HIS A 139 19.20 0.64 -11.27
CA HIS A 139 19.33 2.01 -10.77
C HIS A 139 17.99 2.54 -10.26
N LEU A 140 17.94 2.93 -8.98
CA LEU A 140 16.69 3.29 -8.29
C LEU A 140 16.74 4.70 -7.69
N GLU A 141 15.67 5.47 -7.91
CA GLU A 141 15.40 6.72 -7.21
C GLU A 141 14.16 6.60 -6.32
N VAL A 142 14.37 6.57 -5.00
CA VAL A 142 13.32 6.37 -3.99
C VAL A 142 13.50 7.32 -2.82
N SER A 143 12.47 7.51 -1.98
CA SER A 143 12.59 8.43 -0.84
C SER A 143 13.43 7.87 0.31
N ARG A 144 13.35 6.56 0.55
CA ARG A 144 14.03 5.87 1.66
C ARG A 144 14.46 4.48 1.25
N VAL A 145 15.51 3.99 1.89
CA VAL A 145 16.06 2.65 1.65
C VAL A 145 16.42 2.02 3.00
N THR A 146 16.33 0.70 3.08
CA THR A 146 16.86 -0.07 4.22
C THR A 146 18.30 -0.48 3.95
N ALA A 147 19.16 -0.55 4.97
CA ALA A 147 20.58 -0.90 4.79
C ALA A 147 20.76 -2.21 4.00
N ARG A 148 19.99 -3.24 4.35
CA ARG A 148 19.97 -4.53 3.63
C ARG A 148 19.58 -4.40 2.16
N ALA A 149 18.64 -3.51 1.82
CA ALA A 149 18.25 -3.30 0.43
C ALA A 149 19.34 -2.55 -0.36
N LYS A 150 19.99 -1.56 0.26
CA LYS A 150 21.08 -0.80 -0.36
C LYS A 150 22.24 -1.75 -0.71
N ALA A 151 22.71 -2.52 0.28
CA ALA A 151 23.80 -3.48 0.09
C ALA A 151 23.47 -4.54 -0.98
N ALA A 152 22.22 -5.04 -1.02
CA ALA A 152 21.81 -6.01 -2.03
C ALA A 152 21.81 -5.44 -3.47
N VAL A 153 21.42 -4.18 -3.65
CA VAL A 153 21.43 -3.54 -4.98
C VAL A 153 22.86 -3.22 -5.41
N GLU A 154 23.71 -2.75 -4.49
CA GLU A 154 25.13 -2.48 -4.76
C GLU A 154 25.90 -3.77 -5.08
N ALA A 155 25.61 -4.87 -4.40
CA ALA A 155 26.18 -6.19 -4.70
C ALA A 155 25.80 -6.70 -6.10
N ALA A 156 24.64 -6.29 -6.62
CA ALA A 156 24.21 -6.59 -7.98
C ALA A 156 24.78 -5.62 -9.03
N GLY A 157 25.66 -4.68 -8.65
CA GLY A 157 26.23 -3.65 -9.52
C GLY A 157 25.30 -2.48 -9.82
N GLY A 158 24.18 -2.37 -9.11
CA GLY A 158 23.22 -1.28 -9.22
C GLY A 158 23.55 -0.08 -8.34
N SER A 159 22.72 0.96 -8.42
CA SER A 159 22.84 2.14 -7.56
C SER A 159 21.48 2.59 -7.02
N VAL A 160 21.46 3.11 -5.78
CA VAL A 160 20.22 3.61 -5.17
C VAL A 160 20.41 5.01 -4.61
N ARG A 161 19.63 5.97 -5.12
CA ARG A 161 19.66 7.36 -4.66
C ARG A 161 18.43 7.69 -3.82
N LYS A 162 18.64 8.27 -2.64
CA LYS A 162 17.56 8.77 -1.77
C LYS A 162 17.16 10.18 -2.19
N VAL A 163 15.94 10.35 -2.69
CA VAL A 163 15.47 11.61 -3.27
C VAL A 163 14.38 12.26 -2.43
N TYR A 164 14.50 13.58 -2.19
CA TYR A 164 13.45 14.37 -1.54
C TYR A 164 12.43 14.91 -2.54
N TYR A 165 11.15 14.68 -2.25
CA TYR A 165 10.02 15.38 -2.86
C TYR A 165 9.08 15.88 -1.76
N ASN A 166 8.65 17.14 -1.85
CA ASN A 166 7.50 17.61 -1.06
C ASN A 166 6.20 17.07 -1.68
N LYS A 167 5.06 17.23 -0.98
CA LYS A 167 3.77 16.68 -1.46
C LYS A 167 3.37 17.19 -2.85
N LEU A 168 3.65 18.47 -3.15
CA LEU A 168 3.31 19.08 -4.43
C LEU A 168 4.22 18.55 -5.56
N GLY A 169 5.53 18.54 -5.34
CA GLY A 169 6.53 18.03 -6.28
C GLY A 169 6.39 16.53 -6.51
N PHE A 170 6.01 15.76 -5.48
CA PHE A 170 5.71 14.34 -5.62
C PHE A 170 4.46 14.11 -6.47
N ARG A 171 3.44 14.97 -6.33
CA ARG A 171 2.28 14.94 -7.23
C ARG A 171 2.67 15.31 -8.66
N ALA A 172 3.54 16.29 -8.86
CA ALA A 172 4.05 16.69 -10.17
C ALA A 172 4.87 15.57 -10.83
N LEU A 173 5.66 14.82 -10.05
CA LEU A 173 6.36 13.63 -10.52
C LEU A 173 5.39 12.56 -11.02
N LEU A 174 4.37 12.24 -10.22
CA LEU A 174 3.44 11.16 -10.52
C LEU A 174 2.44 11.50 -11.63
N LYS A 175 2.04 12.77 -11.73
CA LYS A 175 0.94 13.23 -12.59
C LYS A 175 1.27 14.60 -13.22
N PRO A 176 2.28 14.68 -14.09
CA PRO A 176 2.61 15.93 -14.79
C PRO A 176 1.45 16.42 -15.68
N GLU A 177 0.69 15.51 -16.29
CA GLU A 177 -0.46 15.80 -17.15
C GLU A 177 -1.59 16.53 -16.41
N TRP A 178 -1.71 16.32 -15.09
CA TRP A 178 -2.70 17.02 -14.28
C TRP A 178 -2.39 18.52 -14.17
N PHE A 179 -1.11 18.90 -14.17
CA PHE A 179 -0.69 20.32 -14.13
C PHE A 179 -0.98 20.98 -15.47
N ALA A 180 -0.62 20.33 -16.58
CA ALA A 180 -0.92 20.79 -17.93
C ALA A 180 -2.43 20.99 -18.15
N LYS A 181 -3.27 20.00 -17.76
CA LYS A 181 -4.74 20.11 -17.84
C LYS A 181 -5.32 21.27 -17.02
N LYS A 182 -4.64 21.69 -15.96
CA LYS A 182 -5.05 22.83 -15.12
C LYS A 182 -4.47 24.16 -15.60
N GLY A 183 -3.77 24.20 -16.73
CA GLY A 183 -3.09 25.40 -17.23
C GLY A 183 -1.95 25.85 -16.32
N ARG A 184 -1.36 24.93 -15.54
CA ARG A 184 -0.28 25.24 -14.59
C ARG A 184 1.04 24.64 -15.08
N LEU A 185 2.12 25.39 -14.90
CA LEU A 185 3.48 24.92 -15.13
C LEU A 185 3.89 23.90 -14.06
N LEU A 186 4.89 23.07 -14.37
CA LEU A 186 5.48 22.17 -13.40
C LEU A 186 6.22 22.99 -12.32
N PRO A 187 6.00 22.71 -11.03
CA PRO A 187 6.68 23.43 -9.96
C PRO A 187 8.18 23.11 -9.97
N ARG A 188 9.00 24.11 -9.65
CA ARG A 188 10.42 23.89 -9.38
C ARG A 188 10.58 22.98 -8.15
N PRO A 189 11.61 22.12 -8.12
CA PRO A 189 11.75 21.18 -7.01
C PRO A 189 12.19 21.90 -5.73
N ALA A 190 11.50 21.59 -4.63
CA ALA A 190 11.72 22.23 -3.34
C ALA A 190 12.94 21.63 -2.64
N ARG A 191 13.72 22.49 -1.96
CA ARG A 191 14.81 22.05 -1.09
C ARG A 191 14.26 21.29 0.13
N PRO A 192 14.98 20.29 0.65
CA PRO A 192 14.59 19.61 1.87
C PRO A 192 14.66 20.56 3.06
N PRO A 193 13.70 20.49 4.01
CA PRO A 193 13.81 21.21 5.26
C PRO A 193 15.01 20.69 6.06
N PRO A 194 15.64 21.51 6.93
CA PRO A 194 16.87 21.14 7.64
C PRO A 194 16.81 19.76 8.33
N LYS A 195 15.68 19.44 8.98
CA LYS A 195 15.45 18.15 9.66
C LYS A 195 15.48 16.90 8.76
N GLN A 196 15.42 17.10 7.44
CA GLN A 196 15.45 16.03 6.44
C GLN A 196 16.67 16.09 5.52
N ARG A 197 17.53 17.11 5.64
CA ARG A 197 18.64 17.35 4.72
C ARG A 197 19.64 16.18 4.70
N ASP A 198 20.10 15.73 5.87
CA ASP A 198 21.12 14.65 6.00
C ASP A 198 20.56 13.26 5.65
N LYS A 199 19.24 13.21 5.48
CA LYS A 199 18.46 11.99 5.35
C LYS A 199 18.25 11.62 3.88
N VAL A 200 18.50 12.55 2.96
CA VAL A 200 18.30 12.42 1.53
C VAL A 200 19.62 12.78 0.84
N ASP A 201 19.88 12.17 -0.31
CA ASP A 201 21.12 12.41 -1.04
C ASP A 201 20.91 13.55 -2.05
N SER A 202 19.72 13.64 -2.64
CA SER A 202 19.44 14.65 -3.66
C SER A 202 18.01 15.20 -3.63
N ILE A 203 17.85 16.32 -4.33
CA ILE A 203 16.56 16.94 -4.60
C ILE A 203 15.99 16.30 -5.87
N GLY A 204 14.70 15.96 -5.84
CA GLY A 204 14.03 15.35 -6.99
C GLY A 204 13.94 16.28 -8.19
N ARG A 205 14.33 15.81 -9.37
CA ARG A 205 14.18 16.55 -10.63
C ARG A 205 12.80 16.30 -11.25
N LEU A 206 12.32 17.30 -11.97
CA LEU A 206 11.07 17.28 -12.73
C LEU A 206 11.36 17.91 -14.11
N PRO A 207 11.06 17.24 -15.24
CA PRO A 207 10.54 15.87 -15.35
C PRO A 207 11.52 14.80 -14.84
N ALA A 208 11.03 13.59 -14.61
CA ALA A 208 11.86 12.47 -14.14
C ALA A 208 12.97 12.17 -15.17
N PRO A 209 14.24 12.01 -14.76
CA PRO A 209 15.30 11.60 -15.67
C PRO A 209 15.09 10.14 -16.11
N THR A 210 15.29 9.86 -17.40
CA THR A 210 15.18 8.49 -17.94
C THR A 210 16.45 7.68 -17.70
N LYS A 211 17.61 8.33 -17.81
CA LYS A 211 18.92 7.69 -17.60
C LYS A 211 19.35 7.81 -16.13
N PRO A 212 20.04 6.79 -15.58
CA PRO A 212 20.59 6.86 -14.25
C PRO A 212 21.65 7.95 -14.16
N ILE A 213 21.56 8.79 -13.12
CA ILE A 213 22.51 9.86 -12.89
C ILE A 213 23.65 9.30 -12.02
N PRO A 214 24.92 9.40 -12.44
CA PRO A 214 26.03 9.00 -11.59
C PRO A 214 26.13 9.89 -10.35
N PHE A 215 26.52 9.32 -9.21
CA PHE A 215 26.90 10.09 -8.04
C PHE A 215 28.12 10.95 -8.37
N THR A 216 28.11 12.22 -7.94
CA THR A 216 29.28 13.09 -8.07
C THR A 216 30.41 12.60 -7.15
N VAL A 217 31.64 13.03 -7.39
CA VAL A 217 32.82 12.61 -6.60
C VAL A 217 32.63 12.95 -5.12
N GLU A 218 32.08 14.13 -4.83
CA GLU A 218 31.73 14.55 -3.47
C GLU A 218 30.66 13.67 -2.82
N GLU A 219 29.62 13.28 -3.56
CA GLU A 219 28.57 12.38 -3.07
C GLU A 219 29.11 10.97 -2.80
N ARG A 220 30.08 10.49 -3.60
CA ARG A 220 30.74 9.19 -3.37
C ARG A 220 31.61 9.20 -2.12
N ALA A 221 32.35 10.30 -1.88
CA ALA A 221 33.17 10.46 -0.68
C ALA A 221 32.34 10.44 0.60
N VAL A 222 31.17 11.10 0.60
CA VAL A 222 30.23 11.09 1.74
C VAL A 222 29.52 9.72 1.89
N ALA A 223 29.33 8.98 0.79
CA ALA A 223 28.71 7.67 0.79
C ALA A 223 29.65 6.51 1.20
N GLY A 224 30.96 6.76 1.34
CA GLY A 224 31.96 5.78 1.79
C GLY A 224 32.29 4.69 0.76
N ALA A 225 32.08 4.94 -0.54
CA ALA A 225 32.41 3.98 -1.59
C ALA A 225 33.91 4.07 -1.96
N PRO A 226 34.63 2.94 -2.15
CA PRO A 226 36.02 2.98 -2.62
C PRO A 226 36.09 3.53 -4.05
N VAL A 227 37.19 4.25 -4.34
CA VAL A 227 37.52 4.85 -5.65
C VAL A 227 37.62 3.78 -6.73
#